data_AF-A0A1Q6R8U4-F1
#
_entry.id   AF-A0A1Q6R8U4-F1
#
_cell.length_a   1.000
_cell.length_b   1.000
_cell.length_c   1.000
_cell.angle_alpha   90.00
_cell.angle_beta   90.00
_cell.angle_gamma   90.00
#
_symmetry.space_group_name_H-M   'P 1'
#
loop_
_entity.id
_entity.type
_entity.pdbx_description
1 polymer ?
#
loop_
_entity_poly.entity_id
_entity_poly.type
_entity_poly.pdbx_seq_one_letter_code
_entity_poly.pdbx_strand_id
1 'polypeptide(L)'
;MLNPEDLKKKTFTKGFRGYEVEEVDKFLAKLIKEYEYLYLDNLEQKETIERVSSKLEYYQQMEATMQSTLAVAQETADEVKNASEKKAALLEKETAVKCEQQLSEAKAAAQKLHDDTMAHAEDLYNQTKNKTDNMLQAAMAECNKLREEAKAYAEKLRSSAEVDADKLRITTEDVCKKRANSAASEANKLLEDARSEAGRMMLDANTKYRKLVGDAEERSRKIIFEADAKAAMAEQAYNEQVKKAALHRKNMLHLLETQVELLKNYASHNEE
;
A
#
# COMPACT_ATOMS: atom_id res chain seq x y z
N MET A 1 -136.86 -38.24 41.41
CA MET A 1 -137.53 -37.22 40.58
C MET A 1 -138.57 -37.95 39.77
N LEU A 2 -139.80 -37.41 39.67
CA LEU A 2 -140.81 -37.94 38.77
C LEU A 2 -140.36 -37.66 37.33
N ASN A 3 -140.45 -38.61 36.42
CA ASN A 3 -140.24 -38.36 34.99
C ASN A 3 -141.60 -38.00 34.32
N PRO A 4 -141.60 -37.51 33.07
CA PRO A 4 -142.84 -37.21 32.36
C PRO A 4 -143.82 -38.40 32.29
N GLU A 5 -143.30 -39.63 32.25
CA GLU A 5 -144.10 -40.86 32.25
C GLU A 5 -144.79 -41.15 33.60
N ASP A 6 -144.15 -40.79 34.72
CA ASP A 6 -144.69 -40.94 36.07
C ASP A 6 -145.87 -39.98 36.30
N LEU A 7 -145.83 -38.80 35.67
CA LEU A 7 -146.94 -37.84 35.69
C LEU A 7 -148.11 -38.32 34.82
N LYS A 8 -147.84 -38.90 33.64
CA LYS A 8 -148.87 -39.49 32.75
C LYS A 8 -149.64 -40.65 33.40
N LYS A 9 -148.97 -41.44 34.24
CA LYS A 9 -149.55 -42.61 34.93
C LYS A 9 -150.19 -42.27 36.28
N LYS A 10 -150.19 -41.00 36.69
CA LYS A 10 -150.69 -40.61 38.01
C LYS A 10 -152.21 -40.66 38.07
N THR A 11 -152.73 -41.48 38.97
CA THR A 11 -154.16 -41.55 39.28
C THR A 11 -154.46 -40.91 40.63
N PHE A 12 -155.63 -40.28 40.76
CA PHE A 12 -156.09 -39.62 41.98
C PHE A 12 -157.35 -40.32 42.52
N THR A 13 -157.49 -40.39 43.84
CA THR A 13 -158.68 -40.94 44.49
C THR A 13 -159.86 -39.95 44.43
N LYS A 14 -161.08 -40.44 44.22
CA LYS A 14 -162.30 -39.60 44.21
C LYS A 14 -162.84 -39.42 45.63
N GLY A 15 -163.25 -38.20 45.99
CA GLY A 15 -163.84 -37.85 47.29
C GLY A 15 -165.08 -36.96 47.14
N PHE A 16 -165.91 -36.88 48.19
CA PHE A 16 -167.10 -36.01 48.21
C PHE A 16 -166.67 -34.53 48.17
N ARG A 17 -167.08 -33.80 47.12
CA ARG A 17 -166.63 -32.42 46.76
C ARG A 17 -165.15 -32.30 46.35
N GLY A 18 -164.67 -33.16 45.46
CA GLY A 18 -163.35 -33.03 44.83
C GLY A 18 -163.30 -31.99 43.69
N TYR A 19 -162.10 -31.77 43.15
CA TYR A 19 -161.90 -30.99 41.92
C TYR A 19 -162.59 -31.65 40.72
N GLU A 20 -163.01 -30.84 39.76
CA GLU A 20 -163.61 -31.33 38.50
C GLU A 20 -162.57 -32.12 37.69
N VAL A 21 -162.90 -33.36 37.36
CA VAL A 21 -161.94 -34.32 36.78
C VAL A 21 -161.48 -33.83 35.40
N GLU A 22 -162.39 -33.32 34.57
CA GLU A 22 -162.05 -32.81 33.24
C GLU A 22 -161.14 -31.57 33.28
N GLU A 23 -161.31 -30.70 34.27
CA GLU A 23 -160.49 -29.50 34.42
C GLU A 23 -159.08 -29.86 34.89
N VAL A 24 -158.99 -30.78 35.85
CA VAL A 24 -157.71 -31.33 36.34
C VAL A 24 -156.97 -32.09 35.23
N ASP A 25 -157.65 -32.91 34.43
CA ASP A 25 -157.04 -33.65 33.32
C ASP A 25 -156.53 -32.71 32.22
N LYS A 26 -157.28 -31.65 31.88
CA LYS A 26 -156.82 -30.61 30.93
C LYS A 26 -155.58 -29.86 31.45
N PHE A 27 -155.56 -29.52 32.74
CA PHE A 27 -154.41 -28.88 33.36
C PHE A 27 -153.20 -29.82 33.42
N LEU A 28 -153.40 -31.08 33.83
CA LEU A 28 -152.36 -32.11 33.87
C LEU A 28 -151.79 -32.41 32.49
N ALA A 29 -152.62 -32.46 31.44
CA ALA A 29 -152.13 -32.62 30.07
C ALA A 29 -151.19 -31.48 29.64
N LYS A 30 -151.53 -30.23 29.99
CA LYS A 30 -150.67 -29.07 29.75
C LYS A 30 -149.39 -29.14 30.60
N LEU A 31 -149.52 -29.48 31.89
CA LEU A 31 -148.40 -29.62 32.82
C LEU A 31 -147.42 -30.70 32.36
N ILE A 32 -147.93 -31.86 31.94
CA ILE A 32 -147.13 -32.98 31.42
C ILE A 32 -146.35 -32.53 30.18
N LYS A 33 -146.99 -31.81 29.24
CA LYS A 33 -146.33 -31.32 28.02
C LYS A 33 -145.21 -30.33 28.33
N GLU A 34 -145.46 -29.35 29.18
CA GLU A 34 -144.45 -28.36 29.60
C GLU A 34 -143.32 -29.03 30.40
N TYR A 35 -143.66 -30.00 31.27
CA TYR A 35 -142.67 -30.75 32.04
C TYR A 35 -141.81 -31.65 31.15
N GLU A 36 -142.38 -32.29 30.13
CA GLU A 36 -141.66 -33.10 29.16
C GLU A 36 -140.68 -32.25 28.34
N TYR A 37 -141.10 -31.06 27.90
CA TYR A 37 -140.21 -30.09 27.25
C TYR A 37 -139.04 -29.68 28.16
N LEU A 38 -139.35 -29.28 29.39
CA LEU A 38 -138.35 -28.79 30.36
C LEU A 38 -137.40 -29.92 30.81
N TYR A 39 -137.88 -31.15 30.88
CA TYR A 39 -137.08 -32.33 31.20
C TYR A 39 -136.09 -32.65 30.07
N LEU A 40 -136.54 -32.62 28.81
CA LEU A 40 -135.66 -32.85 27.65
C LEU A 40 -134.62 -31.73 27.49
N ASP A 41 -135.03 -30.47 27.62
CA ASP A 41 -134.12 -29.31 27.59
C ASP A 41 -133.07 -29.39 28.71
N ASN A 42 -133.46 -29.80 29.92
CA ASN A 42 -132.50 -30.02 31.02
C ASN A 42 -131.51 -31.15 30.72
N LEU A 43 -131.95 -32.21 30.04
CA LEU A 43 -131.09 -33.32 29.65
C LEU A 43 -130.07 -32.90 28.59
N GLU A 44 -130.52 -32.16 27.56
CA GLU A 44 -129.66 -31.60 26.51
C GLU A 44 -128.65 -30.59 27.07
N GLN A 45 -129.09 -29.72 27.99
CA GLN A 45 -128.21 -28.78 28.67
C GLN A 45 -127.14 -29.50 29.50
N LYS A 46 -127.51 -30.56 30.24
CA LYS A 46 -126.55 -31.36 31.01
C LYS A 46 -125.51 -32.02 30.11
N GLU A 47 -125.95 -32.64 29.01
CA GLU A 47 -125.05 -33.24 28.03
C GLU A 47 -124.12 -32.19 27.40
N THR A 48 -124.65 -31.01 27.09
CA THR A 48 -123.86 -29.89 26.57
C THR A 48 -122.83 -29.38 27.57
N ILE A 49 -123.21 -29.22 28.85
CA ILE A 49 -122.32 -28.82 29.93
C ILE A 49 -121.20 -29.84 30.09
N GLU A 50 -121.52 -31.13 30.09
CA GLU A 50 -120.53 -32.19 30.21
C GLU A 50 -119.53 -32.14 29.05
N ARG A 51 -120.03 -32.06 27.80
CA ARG A 51 -119.19 -31.94 26.60
C ARG A 51 -118.28 -30.70 26.61
N VAL A 52 -118.81 -29.55 27.02
CA VAL A 52 -118.03 -28.31 27.11
C VAL A 52 -117.00 -28.39 28.24
N SER A 53 -117.36 -28.98 29.38
CA SER A 53 -116.46 -29.16 30.51
C SER A 53 -115.29 -30.08 30.15
N SER A 54 -115.54 -31.20 29.45
CA SER A 54 -114.46 -32.07 28.97
C SER A 54 -113.54 -31.38 27.98
N LYS A 55 -114.07 -30.53 27.08
CA LYS A 55 -113.24 -29.72 26.19
C LYS A 55 -112.40 -28.69 26.94
N LEU A 56 -112.97 -28.06 27.97
CA LEU A 56 -112.25 -27.10 28.78
C LEU A 56 -111.09 -27.76 29.53
N GLU A 57 -111.32 -28.91 30.16
CA GLU A 57 -110.25 -29.70 30.80
C GLU A 57 -109.15 -30.07 29.80
N TYR A 58 -109.53 -30.55 28.61
CA TYR A 58 -108.56 -30.85 27.55
C TYR A 58 -107.71 -29.62 27.17
N TYR A 59 -108.34 -28.46 26.99
CA TYR A 59 -107.62 -27.23 26.66
C TYR A 59 -106.73 -26.74 27.80
N GLN A 60 -107.17 -26.83 29.06
CA GLN A 60 -106.34 -26.51 30.22
C GLN A 60 -105.11 -27.43 30.32
N GLN A 61 -105.30 -28.73 30.07
CA GLN A 61 -104.20 -29.70 30.09
C GLN A 61 -103.21 -29.46 28.94
N MET A 62 -103.73 -29.12 27.76
CA MET A 62 -102.90 -28.75 26.61
C MET A 62 -102.15 -27.43 26.84
N GLU A 63 -102.79 -26.42 27.43
CA GLU A 63 -102.14 -25.16 27.81
C GLU A 63 -101.03 -25.40 28.82
N ALA A 64 -101.27 -26.18 29.88
CA ALA A 64 -100.27 -26.53 30.88
C ALA A 64 -99.07 -27.25 30.25
N THR A 65 -99.33 -28.19 29.33
CA THR A 65 -98.28 -28.90 28.60
C THR A 65 -97.47 -27.95 27.71
N MET A 66 -98.14 -27.02 27.02
CA MET A 66 -97.50 -26.05 26.15
C MET A 66 -96.64 -25.05 26.93
N GLN A 67 -97.13 -24.56 28.07
CA GLN A 67 -96.37 -23.69 28.98
C GLN A 67 -95.14 -24.43 29.54
N SER A 68 -95.30 -25.68 29.97
CA SER A 68 -94.17 -26.50 30.43
C SER A 68 -93.13 -26.73 29.33
N THR A 69 -93.58 -26.98 28.10
CA THR A 69 -92.69 -27.19 26.94
C THR A 69 -91.94 -25.90 26.60
N LEU A 70 -92.62 -24.75 26.66
CA LEU A 70 -92.01 -23.45 26.42
C LEU A 70 -90.95 -23.13 27.48
N ALA A 71 -91.23 -23.42 28.75
CA ALA A 71 -90.28 -23.22 29.85
C ALA A 71 -89.02 -24.09 29.66
N VAL A 72 -89.18 -25.37 29.34
CA VAL A 72 -88.05 -26.27 29.07
C VAL A 72 -87.25 -25.82 27.84
N ALA A 73 -87.93 -25.35 26.78
CA ALA A 73 -87.25 -24.84 25.59
C ALA A 73 -86.45 -23.56 25.88
N GLN A 74 -86.98 -22.66 26.71
CA GLN A 74 -86.27 -21.45 27.16
C GLN A 74 -85.06 -21.82 28.03
N GLU A 75 -85.24 -22.69 29.02
CA GLU A 75 -84.15 -23.16 29.89
C GLU A 75 -83.04 -23.82 29.06
N THR A 76 -83.40 -24.69 28.12
CA THR A 76 -82.44 -25.33 27.21
C THR A 76 -81.72 -24.31 26.33
N ALA A 77 -82.43 -23.30 25.81
CA ALA A 77 -81.82 -22.25 25.00
C ALA A 77 -80.81 -21.42 25.81
N ASP A 78 -81.16 -21.06 27.06
CA ASP A 78 -80.29 -20.33 27.97
C ASP A 78 -79.08 -21.17 28.40
N GLU A 79 -79.26 -22.46 28.67
CA GLU A 79 -78.15 -23.38 28.95
C GLU A 79 -77.19 -23.50 27.78
N VAL A 80 -77.70 -23.69 26.56
CA VAL A 80 -76.88 -23.79 25.34
C VAL A 80 -76.12 -22.48 25.10
N LYS A 81 -76.77 -21.34 25.30
CA LYS A 81 -76.14 -20.01 25.16
C LYS A 81 -75.02 -19.84 26.19
N ASN A 82 -75.29 -20.08 27.47
CA ASN A 82 -74.31 -19.97 28.55
C ASN A 82 -73.12 -20.93 28.37
N ALA A 83 -73.38 -22.16 27.91
CA ALA A 83 -72.33 -23.13 27.63
C ALA A 83 -71.46 -22.68 26.44
N SER A 84 -72.07 -22.12 25.41
CA SER A 84 -71.37 -21.60 24.22
C SER A 84 -70.50 -20.39 24.57
N GLU A 85 -71.02 -19.45 25.35
CA GLU A 85 -70.27 -18.28 25.83
C GLU A 85 -69.06 -18.70 26.69
N LYS A 86 -69.25 -19.66 27.62
CA LYS A 86 -68.14 -20.20 28.43
C LYS A 86 -67.08 -20.88 27.56
N LYS A 87 -67.47 -21.67 26.55
CA LYS A 87 -66.54 -22.31 25.62
C LYS A 87 -65.78 -21.28 24.78
N ALA A 88 -66.46 -20.25 24.29
CA ALA A 88 -65.84 -19.18 23.53
C ALA A 88 -64.79 -18.44 24.38
N ALA A 89 -65.14 -18.05 25.61
CA ALA A 89 -64.21 -17.38 26.52
C ALA A 89 -63.00 -18.25 26.89
N LEU A 90 -63.20 -19.57 27.08
CA LEU A 90 -62.09 -20.51 27.28
C LEU A 90 -61.19 -20.60 26.06
N LEU A 91 -61.77 -20.70 24.85
CA LEU A 91 -61.02 -20.77 23.61
C LEU A 91 -60.20 -19.49 23.35
N GLU A 92 -60.79 -18.32 23.59
CA GLU A 92 -60.09 -17.03 23.51
C GLU A 92 -58.91 -16.97 24.49
N LYS A 93 -59.11 -17.42 25.73
CA LYS A 93 -58.03 -17.47 26.72
C LYS A 93 -56.92 -18.44 26.33
N GLU A 94 -57.26 -19.64 25.87
CA GLU A 94 -56.28 -20.64 25.42
C GLU A 94 -55.50 -20.16 24.20
N THR A 95 -56.17 -19.52 23.25
CA THR A 95 -55.53 -18.97 22.05
C THR A 95 -54.62 -17.79 22.39
N ALA A 96 -55.02 -16.91 23.31
CA ALA A 96 -54.16 -15.83 23.81
C ALA A 96 -52.87 -16.37 24.44
N VAL A 97 -52.99 -17.37 25.34
CA VAL A 97 -51.82 -18.00 25.99
C VAL A 97 -50.90 -18.67 24.96
N LYS A 98 -51.46 -19.40 23.99
CA LYS A 98 -50.67 -20.03 22.92
C LYS A 98 -49.95 -19.00 22.05
N CYS A 99 -50.61 -17.89 21.72
CA CYS A 99 -50.00 -16.81 20.93
C CYS A 99 -48.87 -16.13 21.72
N GLU A 100 -49.06 -15.83 23.00
CA GLU A 100 -48.01 -15.28 23.86
C GLU A 100 -46.82 -16.22 23.99
N GLN A 101 -47.08 -17.53 24.16
CA GLN A 101 -46.04 -18.54 24.23
C GLN A 101 -45.25 -18.61 22.91
N GLN A 102 -45.93 -18.67 21.76
CA GLN A 102 -45.27 -18.67 20.44
C GLN A 102 -44.46 -17.39 20.21
N LEU A 103 -44.97 -16.22 20.62
CA LEU A 103 -44.24 -14.96 20.54
C LEU A 103 -42.99 -14.96 21.43
N SER A 104 -43.10 -15.50 22.63
CA SER A 104 -41.98 -15.62 23.56
C SER A 104 -40.89 -16.55 23.02
N GLU A 105 -41.29 -17.73 22.50
CA GLU A 105 -40.38 -18.70 21.88
C GLU A 105 -39.70 -18.12 20.63
N ALA A 106 -40.46 -17.42 19.77
CA ALA A 106 -39.92 -16.76 18.58
C ALA A 106 -38.92 -15.66 18.95
N LYS A 107 -39.21 -14.85 19.98
CA LYS A 107 -38.28 -13.83 20.49
C LYS A 107 -37.02 -14.45 21.08
N ALA A 108 -37.15 -15.50 21.87
CA ALA A 108 -36.00 -16.20 22.45
C ALA A 108 -35.12 -16.84 21.37
N ALA A 109 -35.73 -17.45 20.36
CA ALA A 109 -35.02 -18.01 19.22
C ALA A 109 -34.32 -16.93 18.39
N ALA A 110 -34.97 -15.79 18.15
CA ALA A 110 -34.38 -14.66 17.45
C ALA A 110 -33.20 -14.05 18.21
N GLN A 111 -33.33 -13.88 19.54
CA GLN A 111 -32.25 -13.38 20.39
C GLN A 111 -31.06 -14.34 20.38
N LYS A 112 -31.31 -15.64 20.55
CA LYS A 112 -30.25 -16.65 20.50
C LYS A 112 -29.53 -16.65 19.15
N LEU A 113 -30.28 -16.60 18.04
CA LEU A 113 -29.70 -16.52 16.70
C LEU A 113 -28.84 -15.26 16.53
N HIS A 114 -29.31 -14.12 17.05
CA HIS A 114 -28.56 -12.87 17.03
C HIS A 114 -27.24 -12.99 17.81
N ASP A 115 -27.29 -13.50 19.04
CA ASP A 115 -26.12 -13.67 19.90
C ASP A 115 -25.10 -14.64 19.29
N ASP A 116 -25.56 -15.79 18.77
CA ASP A 116 -24.73 -16.79 18.09
C ASP A 116 -24.06 -16.19 16.83
N THR A 117 -24.82 -15.41 16.05
CA THR A 117 -24.30 -14.73 14.85
C THR A 117 -23.26 -13.67 15.21
N MET A 118 -23.51 -12.90 16.28
CA MET A 118 -22.58 -11.86 16.74
C MET A 118 -21.28 -12.47 17.27
N ALA A 119 -21.36 -13.55 18.05
CA ALA A 119 -20.20 -14.28 18.52
C ALA A 119 -19.38 -14.87 17.36
N HIS A 120 -20.04 -15.45 16.35
CA HIS A 120 -19.36 -15.97 15.16
C HIS A 120 -18.69 -14.85 14.34
N ALA A 121 -19.36 -13.70 14.20
CA ALA A 121 -18.78 -12.54 13.52
C ALA A 121 -17.55 -11.99 14.24
N GLU A 122 -17.58 -11.92 15.57
CA GLU A 122 -16.46 -11.49 16.40
C GLU A 122 -15.28 -12.46 16.33
N ASP A 123 -15.53 -13.77 16.39
CA ASP A 123 -14.49 -14.79 16.23
C ASP A 123 -13.84 -14.71 14.83
N LEU A 124 -14.66 -14.61 13.77
CA LEU A 124 -14.16 -14.46 12.41
C LEU A 124 -13.33 -13.18 12.23
N TYR A 125 -13.77 -12.07 12.83
CA TYR A 125 -13.01 -10.81 12.83
C TYR A 125 -11.66 -10.98 13.53
N ASN A 126 -11.64 -11.55 14.74
CA ASN A 126 -10.42 -11.76 15.51
C ASN A 126 -9.46 -12.73 14.80
N GLN A 127 -9.95 -13.81 14.21
CA GLN A 127 -9.14 -14.72 13.41
C GLN A 127 -8.54 -14.01 12.18
N THR A 128 -9.34 -13.20 11.48
CA THR A 128 -8.88 -12.47 10.29
C THR A 128 -7.84 -11.41 10.66
N LYS A 129 -8.07 -10.68 11.76
CA LYS A 129 -7.13 -9.71 12.31
C LYS A 129 -5.80 -10.39 12.66
N ASN A 130 -5.83 -11.47 13.44
CA ASN A 130 -4.62 -12.20 13.81
C ASN A 130 -3.87 -12.75 12.59
N LYS A 131 -4.57 -13.30 11.60
CA LYS A 131 -3.95 -13.76 10.34
C LYS A 131 -3.30 -12.61 9.58
N THR A 132 -3.99 -11.45 9.51
CA THR A 132 -3.47 -10.26 8.82
C THR A 132 -2.24 -9.70 9.54
N ASP A 133 -2.27 -9.60 10.87
CA ASP A 133 -1.14 -9.13 11.68
C ASP A 133 0.07 -10.06 11.52
N ASN A 134 -0.15 -11.38 11.55
CA ASN A 134 0.91 -12.37 11.32
C ASN A 134 1.49 -12.28 9.90
N MET A 135 0.64 -12.12 8.88
CA MET A 135 1.10 -11.93 7.49
C MET A 135 1.90 -10.64 7.34
N LEU A 136 1.45 -9.56 7.98
CA LEU A 136 2.14 -8.27 7.95
C LEU A 136 3.52 -8.37 8.62
N GLN A 137 3.60 -9.02 9.79
CA GLN A 137 4.87 -9.26 10.46
C GLN A 137 5.82 -10.13 9.63
N ALA A 138 5.31 -11.19 9.01
CA ALA A 138 6.12 -12.04 8.14
C ALA A 138 6.66 -11.27 6.92
N ALA A 139 5.81 -10.49 6.26
CA ALA A 139 6.21 -9.63 5.14
C ALA A 139 7.23 -8.56 5.55
N MET A 140 7.05 -7.94 6.72
CA MET A 140 8.01 -6.98 7.27
C MET A 140 9.36 -7.63 7.59
N ALA A 141 9.36 -8.83 8.17
CA ALA A 141 10.58 -9.58 8.46
C ALA A 141 11.35 -9.96 7.18
N GLU A 142 10.64 -10.40 6.15
CA GLU A 142 11.21 -10.70 4.84
C GLU A 142 11.78 -9.45 4.16
N CYS A 143 11.05 -8.34 4.18
CA CYS A 143 11.53 -7.06 3.66
C CYS A 143 12.81 -6.59 4.39
N ASN A 144 12.84 -6.72 5.72
CA ASN A 144 14.02 -6.37 6.51
C ASN A 144 15.21 -7.27 6.17
N LYS A 145 14.99 -8.58 6.02
CA LYS A 145 16.04 -9.53 5.62
C LYS A 145 16.63 -9.16 4.25
N LEU A 146 15.78 -8.94 3.25
CA LEU A 146 16.21 -8.53 1.91
C LEU A 146 16.98 -7.20 1.94
N ARG A 147 16.55 -6.26 2.79
CA ARG A 147 17.24 -4.98 2.96
C ARG A 147 18.64 -5.16 3.55
N GLU A 148 18.81 -6.02 4.55
CA GLU A 148 20.12 -6.30 5.14
C GLU A 148 21.03 -7.07 4.16
N GLU A 149 20.50 -8.03 3.42
CA GLU A 149 21.25 -8.72 2.36
C GLU A 149 21.71 -7.75 1.26
N ALA A 150 20.85 -6.83 0.83
CA ALA A 150 21.18 -5.80 -0.14
C ALA A 150 22.26 -4.84 0.37
N LYS A 151 22.19 -4.43 1.65
CA LYS A 151 23.24 -3.61 2.29
C LYS A 151 24.57 -4.35 2.34
N ALA A 152 24.59 -5.59 2.80
CA ALA A 152 25.81 -6.39 2.89
C ALA A 152 26.44 -6.62 1.51
N TYR A 153 25.63 -6.86 0.49
CA TYR A 153 26.11 -6.96 -0.89
C TYR A 153 26.73 -5.65 -1.38
N ALA A 154 26.05 -4.51 -1.13
CA ALA A 154 26.56 -3.19 -1.50
C ALA A 154 27.88 -2.85 -0.79
N GLU A 155 28.00 -3.16 0.51
CA GLU A 155 29.24 -2.98 1.28
C GLU A 155 30.38 -3.84 0.74
N LYS A 156 30.11 -5.12 0.42
CA LYS A 156 31.11 -6.01 -0.18
C LYS A 156 31.58 -5.52 -1.55
N LEU A 157 30.64 -5.08 -2.38
CA LEU A 157 30.96 -4.52 -3.70
C LEU A 157 31.81 -3.24 -3.56
N ARG A 158 31.42 -2.35 -2.64
CA ARG A 158 32.17 -1.12 -2.34
C ARG A 158 33.59 -1.42 -1.86
N SER A 159 33.75 -2.34 -0.91
CA SER A 159 35.07 -2.73 -0.40
C SER A 159 35.95 -3.34 -1.49
N SER A 160 35.39 -4.20 -2.35
CA SER A 160 36.13 -4.75 -3.50
C SER A 160 36.56 -3.64 -4.48
N ALA A 161 35.66 -2.71 -4.80
CA ALA A 161 35.96 -1.59 -5.68
C ALA A 161 37.03 -0.65 -5.10
N GLU A 162 37.01 -0.40 -3.79
CA GLU A 162 38.04 0.38 -3.08
C GLU A 162 39.40 -0.31 -3.15
N VAL A 163 39.47 -1.62 -2.90
CA VAL A 163 40.71 -2.41 -3.01
C VAL A 163 41.27 -2.39 -4.43
N ASP A 164 40.41 -2.55 -5.45
CA ASP A 164 40.85 -2.55 -6.85
C ASP A 164 41.29 -1.14 -7.31
N ALA A 165 40.61 -0.09 -6.84
CA ALA A 165 41.02 1.29 -7.06
C ALA A 165 42.39 1.58 -6.43
N ASP A 166 42.63 1.11 -5.19
CA ASP A 166 43.93 1.27 -4.52
C ASP A 166 45.05 0.50 -5.22
N LYS A 167 44.80 -0.74 -5.68
CA LYS A 167 45.77 -1.49 -6.49
C LYS A 167 46.11 -0.75 -7.78
N LEU A 168 45.09 -0.22 -8.48
CA LEU A 168 45.30 0.56 -9.70
C LEU A 168 46.11 1.82 -9.41
N ARG A 169 45.82 2.53 -8.31
CA ARG A 169 46.57 3.70 -7.88
C ARG A 169 48.04 3.37 -7.60
N ILE A 170 48.32 2.32 -6.81
CA ILE A 170 49.69 1.90 -6.52
C ILE A 170 50.43 1.50 -7.81
N THR A 171 49.79 0.72 -8.68
CA THR A 171 50.39 0.29 -9.95
C THR A 171 50.69 1.49 -10.86
N THR A 172 49.77 2.44 -10.96
CA THR A 172 49.97 3.65 -11.76
C THR A 172 51.06 4.55 -11.18
N GLU A 173 51.13 4.71 -9.86
CA GLU A 173 52.23 5.42 -9.18
C GLU A 173 53.59 4.77 -9.46
N ASP A 174 53.69 3.44 -9.37
CA ASP A 174 54.94 2.72 -9.64
C ASP A 174 55.37 2.83 -11.10
N VAL A 175 54.44 2.71 -12.05
CA VAL A 175 54.72 2.93 -13.47
C VAL A 175 55.18 4.37 -13.73
N CYS A 176 54.52 5.36 -13.12
CA CYS A 176 54.92 6.76 -13.22
C CYS A 176 56.33 7.00 -12.67
N LYS A 177 56.67 6.44 -11.49
CA LYS A 177 58.02 6.51 -10.91
C LYS A 177 59.06 5.88 -11.82
N LYS A 178 58.82 4.67 -12.33
CA LYS A 178 59.74 3.98 -13.25
C LYS A 178 59.96 4.80 -14.52
N ARG A 179 58.89 5.35 -15.10
CA ARG A 179 58.97 6.16 -16.32
C ARG A 179 59.70 7.47 -16.07
N ALA A 180 59.47 8.14 -14.94
CA ALA A 180 60.20 9.33 -14.53
C ALA A 180 61.70 9.03 -14.34
N ASN A 181 62.04 7.93 -13.67
CA ASN A 181 63.43 7.51 -13.48
C ASN A 181 64.13 7.15 -14.81
N SER A 182 63.44 6.47 -15.73
CA SER A 182 63.97 6.17 -17.07
C SER A 182 64.23 7.46 -17.85
N ALA A 183 63.25 8.37 -17.88
CA ALA A 183 63.40 9.66 -18.54
C ALA A 183 64.54 10.50 -17.94
N ALA A 184 64.71 10.49 -16.61
CA ALA A 184 65.83 11.16 -15.94
C ALA A 184 67.18 10.53 -16.30
N SER A 185 67.25 9.20 -16.38
CA SER A 185 68.45 8.47 -16.80
C SER A 185 68.83 8.76 -18.26
N GLU A 186 67.85 8.71 -19.16
CA GLU A 186 68.02 9.06 -20.57
C GLU A 186 68.47 10.52 -20.75
N ALA A 187 67.85 11.45 -20.02
CA ALA A 187 68.24 12.85 -20.02
C ALA A 187 69.68 13.04 -19.50
N ASN A 188 70.06 12.36 -18.41
CA ASN A 188 71.43 12.42 -17.88
C ASN A 188 72.45 11.86 -18.88
N LYS A 189 72.12 10.75 -19.55
CA LYS A 189 72.98 10.17 -20.59
C LYS A 189 73.17 11.13 -21.76
N LEU A 190 72.09 11.74 -22.25
CA LEU A 190 72.15 12.75 -23.31
C LEU A 190 73.01 13.96 -22.89
N LEU A 191 72.90 14.41 -21.63
CA LEU A 191 73.73 15.49 -21.10
C LEU A 191 75.21 15.08 -21.00
N GLU A 192 75.51 13.83 -20.63
CA GLU A 192 76.87 13.31 -20.57
C GLU A 192 77.49 13.16 -21.97
N ASP A 193 76.74 12.61 -22.93
CA ASP A 193 77.14 12.51 -24.33
C ASP A 193 77.42 13.90 -24.91
N ALA A 194 76.53 14.88 -24.69
CA ALA A 194 76.71 16.26 -25.12
C ALA A 194 77.94 16.92 -24.45
N ARG A 195 78.19 16.66 -23.15
CA ARG A 195 79.39 17.15 -22.45
C ARG A 195 80.67 16.52 -23.01
N SER A 196 80.66 15.23 -23.30
CA SER A 196 81.79 14.50 -23.88
C SER A 196 82.12 15.00 -25.28
N GLU A 197 81.09 15.19 -26.11
CA GLU A 197 81.24 15.74 -27.46
C GLU A 197 81.74 17.18 -27.42
N ALA A 198 81.17 18.04 -26.55
CA ALA A 198 81.69 19.39 -26.32
C ALA A 198 83.15 19.38 -25.85
N GLY A 199 83.52 18.45 -24.96
CA GLY A 199 84.90 18.25 -24.51
C GLY A 199 85.85 17.84 -25.64
N ARG A 200 85.42 16.92 -26.51
CA ARG A 200 86.18 16.54 -27.72
C ARG A 200 86.34 17.73 -28.66
N MET A 201 85.27 18.45 -28.96
CA MET A 201 85.32 19.65 -29.81
C MET A 201 86.26 20.70 -29.24
N MET A 202 86.25 20.95 -27.92
CA MET A 202 87.19 21.85 -27.26
C MET A 202 88.63 21.36 -27.34
N LEU A 203 88.89 20.06 -27.17
CA LEU A 203 90.23 19.49 -27.31
C LEU A 203 90.75 19.61 -28.75
N ASP A 204 89.90 19.31 -29.73
CA ASP A 204 90.20 19.40 -31.15
C ASP A 204 90.50 20.86 -31.55
N ALA A 205 89.67 21.79 -31.06
CA ALA A 205 89.89 23.23 -31.20
C ALA A 205 91.19 23.69 -30.55
N ASN A 206 91.49 23.26 -29.32
CA ASN A 206 92.75 23.58 -28.63
C ASN A 206 93.97 22.99 -29.35
N THR A 207 93.85 21.79 -29.92
CA THR A 207 94.94 21.15 -30.68
C THR A 207 95.19 21.89 -31.98
N LYS A 208 94.14 22.26 -32.71
CA LYS A 208 94.23 23.12 -33.92
C LYS A 208 94.84 24.48 -33.57
N TYR A 209 94.38 25.10 -32.48
CA TYR A 209 94.93 26.35 -31.96
C TYR A 209 96.43 26.22 -31.65
N ARG A 210 96.85 25.19 -30.91
CA ARG A 210 98.28 24.94 -30.60
C ARG A 210 99.13 24.75 -31.85
N LYS A 211 98.65 23.98 -32.83
CA LYS A 211 99.37 23.80 -34.11
C LYS A 211 99.50 25.13 -34.84
N LEU A 212 98.44 25.91 -34.93
CA LEU A 212 98.45 27.21 -35.60
C LEU A 212 99.45 28.18 -34.92
N VAL A 213 99.48 28.21 -33.59
CA VAL A 213 100.46 29.01 -32.82
C VAL A 213 101.88 28.48 -33.05
N GLY A 214 102.10 27.17 -33.01
CA GLY A 214 103.40 26.56 -33.29
C GLY A 214 103.92 26.86 -34.70
N ASP A 215 103.07 26.70 -35.71
CA ASP A 215 103.40 27.03 -37.11
C ASP A 215 103.71 28.53 -37.27
N ALA A 216 102.99 29.40 -36.57
CA ALA A 216 103.24 30.84 -36.55
C ALA A 216 104.57 31.18 -35.86
N GLU A 217 104.89 30.55 -34.73
CA GLU A 217 106.17 30.71 -34.04
C GLU A 217 107.34 30.21 -34.89
N GLU A 218 107.19 29.09 -35.60
CA GLU A 218 108.23 28.55 -36.48
C GLU A 218 108.46 29.47 -37.68
N ARG A 219 107.39 29.96 -38.33
CA ARG A 219 107.50 30.98 -39.38
C ARG A 219 108.18 32.24 -38.87
N SER A 220 107.81 32.71 -37.68
CA SER A 220 108.45 33.87 -37.05
C SER A 220 109.94 33.64 -36.80
N ARG A 221 110.33 32.46 -36.27
CA ARG A 221 111.75 32.10 -36.08
C ARG A 221 112.50 32.08 -37.40
N LYS A 222 111.89 31.55 -38.46
CA LYS A 222 112.50 31.49 -39.79
C LYS A 222 112.73 32.88 -40.38
N ILE A 223 111.76 33.78 -40.24
CA ILE A 223 111.88 35.18 -40.66
C ILE A 223 112.99 35.90 -39.86
N ILE A 224 113.05 35.70 -38.54
CA ILE A 224 114.11 36.27 -37.69
C ILE A 224 115.49 35.73 -38.12
N PHE A 225 115.61 34.42 -38.33
CA PHE A 225 116.86 33.81 -38.78
C PHE A 225 117.31 34.32 -40.17
N GLU A 226 116.37 34.47 -41.11
CA GLU A 226 116.67 35.07 -42.42
C GLU A 226 117.06 36.55 -42.33
N ALA A 227 116.44 37.29 -41.41
CA ALA A 227 116.80 38.68 -41.15
C ALA A 227 118.20 38.80 -40.52
N ASP A 228 118.53 37.97 -39.53
CA ASP A 228 119.85 37.91 -38.90
C ASP A 228 120.93 37.47 -39.89
N ALA A 229 120.65 36.48 -40.75
CA ALA A 229 121.58 36.05 -41.78
C ALA A 229 121.86 37.16 -42.81
N LYS A 230 120.82 37.91 -43.21
CA LYS A 230 120.98 39.09 -44.08
C LYS A 230 121.74 40.22 -43.39
N ALA A 231 121.49 40.45 -42.10
CA ALA A 231 122.22 41.44 -41.31
C ALA A 231 123.72 41.08 -41.20
N ALA A 232 124.04 39.82 -40.92
CA ALA A 232 125.41 39.32 -40.87
C ALA A 232 126.13 39.45 -42.23
N MET A 233 125.44 39.13 -43.33
CA MET A 233 125.99 39.34 -44.68
C MET A 233 126.25 40.83 -44.99
N ALA A 234 125.34 41.71 -44.61
CA ALA A 234 125.50 43.16 -44.76
C ALA A 234 126.67 43.69 -43.90
N GLU A 235 126.82 43.20 -42.68
CA GLU A 235 127.92 43.55 -41.78
C GLU A 235 129.27 43.07 -42.32
N GLN A 236 129.33 41.86 -42.90
CA GLN A 236 130.51 41.32 -43.54
C GLN A 236 130.92 42.14 -44.78
N ALA A 237 129.95 42.51 -45.62
CA ALA A 237 130.19 43.38 -46.78
C ALA A 237 130.64 44.79 -46.38
N TYR A 238 130.06 45.36 -45.31
CA TYR A 238 130.48 46.64 -44.75
C TYR A 238 131.93 46.60 -44.25
N ASN A 239 132.29 45.57 -43.46
CA ASN A 239 133.64 45.38 -42.95
C ASN A 239 134.68 45.17 -44.06
N GLU A 240 134.30 44.50 -45.14
CA GLU A 240 135.17 44.30 -46.31
C GLU A 240 135.44 45.62 -47.05
N GLN A 241 134.43 46.50 -47.14
CA GLN A 241 134.64 47.83 -47.70
C GLN A 241 135.47 48.75 -46.81
N VAL A 242 135.33 48.66 -45.49
CA VAL A 242 136.19 49.38 -44.55
C VAL A 242 137.65 48.96 -44.72
N LYS A 243 137.92 47.65 -44.92
CA LYS A 243 139.28 47.15 -45.21
C LYS A 243 139.83 47.68 -46.54
N LYS A 244 139.01 47.71 -47.61
CA LYS A 244 139.41 48.29 -48.90
C LYS A 244 139.71 49.78 -48.79
N ALA A 245 138.89 50.55 -48.07
CA ALA A 245 139.12 51.97 -47.82
C ALA A 245 140.39 52.21 -47.00
N ALA A 246 140.67 51.39 -45.98
CA ALA A 246 141.89 51.46 -45.19
C ALA A 246 143.15 51.15 -46.02
N LEU A 247 143.08 50.17 -46.92
CA LEU A 247 144.16 49.86 -47.85
C LEU A 247 144.41 51.01 -48.83
N HIS A 248 143.34 51.61 -49.36
CA HIS A 248 143.44 52.76 -50.26
C HIS A 248 144.05 53.98 -49.56
N ARG A 249 143.66 54.24 -48.31
CA ARG A 249 144.26 55.27 -47.46
C ARG A 249 145.75 55.02 -47.23
N LYS A 250 146.15 53.78 -46.97
CA LYS A 250 147.56 53.41 -46.76
C LYS A 250 148.40 53.61 -48.03
N ASN A 251 147.87 53.23 -49.19
CA ASN A 251 148.54 53.43 -50.48
C ASN A 251 148.66 54.93 -50.83
N MET A 252 147.64 55.73 -50.51
CA MET A 252 147.66 57.18 -50.74
C MET A 252 148.65 57.90 -49.80
N LEU A 253 148.76 57.45 -48.55
CA LEU A 253 149.79 57.90 -47.60
C LEU A 253 151.20 57.60 -48.13
N HIS A 254 151.43 56.38 -48.63
CA HIS A 254 152.73 56.01 -49.19
C HIS A 254 153.10 56.84 -50.43
N LEU A 255 152.13 57.14 -51.30
CA LEU A 255 152.34 58.02 -52.45
C LEU A 255 152.74 59.44 -52.02
N LEU A 256 152.09 59.97 -50.97
CA LEU A 256 152.41 61.28 -50.40
C LEU A 256 153.77 61.28 -49.70
N GLU A 257 154.13 60.22 -48.97
CA GLU A 257 155.47 60.06 -48.39
C GLU A 257 156.57 60.04 -49.46
N THR A 258 156.33 59.35 -50.58
CA THR A 258 157.25 59.31 -51.73
C THR A 258 157.40 60.70 -52.38
N GLN A 259 156.31 61.47 -52.47
CA GLN A 259 156.36 62.85 -52.98
C GLN A 259 157.04 63.82 -52.00
N VAL A 260 156.91 63.60 -50.68
CA VAL A 260 157.59 64.40 -49.65
C VAL A 260 159.09 64.12 -49.60
N GLU A 261 159.53 62.87 -49.84
CA GLU A 261 160.96 62.53 -49.98
C GLU A 261 161.58 63.14 -51.25
N LEU A 262 160.84 63.18 -52.37
CA LEU A 262 161.27 63.87 -53.59
C LEU A 262 161.40 65.39 -53.38
N LEU A 263 160.53 66.00 -52.59
CA LEU A 263 160.61 67.43 -52.23
C LEU A 263 161.73 67.71 -51.21
N LYS A 264 162.03 66.78 -50.29
CA LYS A 264 163.20 66.88 -49.40
C LYS A 264 164.52 66.80 -50.17
N ASN A 265 164.61 65.94 -51.19
CA ASN A 265 165.77 65.88 -52.07
C ASN A 265 165.91 67.12 -52.99
N TYR A 266 164.82 67.87 -53.23
CA TYR A 266 164.88 69.14 -53.97
C TYR A 266 165.25 70.33 -53.06
N ALA A 267 164.98 70.24 -51.75
CA ALA A 267 165.37 71.26 -50.77
C ALA A 267 166.82 71.12 -50.29
N SER A 268 167.46 69.95 -50.47
CA SER A 268 168.90 69.79 -50.25
C SER A 268 169.76 70.24 -51.43
N HIS A 269 169.28 70.25 -52.68
CA HIS A 269 170.03 70.85 -53.81
C HIS A 269 169.83 72.37 -53.97
N ASN A 270 169.41 73.02 -52.89
CA ASN A 270 169.71 74.42 -52.63
C ASN A 270 170.69 74.58 -51.45
N GLU A 271 171.49 73.55 -51.17
CA GLU A 271 172.93 73.59 -50.87
C GLU A 271 173.50 72.14 -50.90
N GLU A 272 174.11 71.78 -52.05
CA GLU A 272 174.89 70.55 -52.36
C GLU A 272 174.16 69.21 -52.55
#